data_AF-A0A535AWN3-F1
#
_entry.id   AF-A0A535AWN3-F1
#
_cell.length_a   1.000
_cell.length_b   1.000
_cell.length_c   1.000
_cell.angle_alpha   90.00
_cell.angle_beta   90.00
_cell.angle_gamma   90.00
#
_symmetry.space_group_name_H-M   'P 1'
#
loop_
_entity.id
_entity.type
_entity.pdbx_description
1 polymer ?
#
loop_
_entity_poly.entity_id
_entity_poly.type
_entity_poly.pdbx_seq_one_letter_code
_entity_poly.pdbx_strand_id
1 'polypeptide(L)' 'MAKVAENITCPTLITHGADDTLMAVNGAKRLFDEIGAEDKTLRIYDPSDAGGRIHCSHDYWAHNVPYMLDWLEERL' A
#
# COMPACT_ATOMS: atom_id res chain seq x y z
N MET A 1 -3.84 14.70 -14.95
CA MET A 1 -4.59 14.11 -13.83
C MET A 1 -4.74 15.18 -12.77
N ALA A 2 -5.86 15.19 -12.03
CA ALA A 2 -6.10 16.20 -11.03
C ALA A 2 -5.02 16.13 -9.94
N LYS A 3 -4.32 17.24 -9.70
CA LYS A 3 -3.37 17.39 -8.59
C LYS A 3 -4.19 17.57 -7.31
N VAL A 4 -4.63 16.44 -6.75
CA VAL A 4 -5.42 16.42 -5.51
C VAL A 4 -4.83 15.50 -4.46
N ALA A 5 -3.94 14.58 -4.84
CA ALA A 5 -3.31 13.65 -3.92
C ALA A 5 -2.38 14.37 -2.93
N GLU A 6 -1.83 15.54 -3.29
CA GLU A 6 -1.05 16.37 -2.38
C GLU A 6 -1.87 16.86 -1.17
N ASN A 7 -3.20 16.85 -1.26
CA ASN A 7 -4.08 17.22 -0.14
C ASN A 7 -4.29 16.08 0.86
N ILE A 8 -3.78 14.86 0.58
CA ILE A 8 -3.75 13.77 1.54
C ILE A 8 -2.58 14.03 2.48
N THR A 9 -2.87 14.57 3.68
CA THR A 9 -1.84 15.00 4.66
C THR A 9 -1.81 14.18 5.95
N CYS A 10 -2.68 13.18 6.11
CA CYS A 10 -2.67 12.28 7.25
C CYS A 10 -1.72 11.09 7.02
N PRO A 11 -1.26 10.39 8.08
CA PRO A 11 -0.50 9.17 7.93
C PRO A 11 -1.17 8.22 6.93
N THR A 12 -0.41 7.71 5.96
CA THR A 12 -0.96 6.89 4.87
C THR A 12 -0.12 5.63 4.63
N LEU A 13 -0.75 4.47 4.73
CA LEU A 13 -0.17 3.19 4.31
C LEU A 13 -0.77 2.76 2.97
N ILE A 14 0.09 2.39 2.02
CA ILE A 14 -0.30 1.70 0.80
C ILE A 14 0.36 0.31 0.81
N THR A 15 -0.46 -0.73 0.83
CA THR A 15 -0.04 -2.10 0.52
C THR A 15 -0.48 -2.45 -0.90
N HIS A 16 0.39 -3.10 -1.67
CA HIS A 16 0.05 -3.51 -3.04
C HIS A 16 0.78 -4.79 -3.44
N GLY A 17 0.08 -5.67 -4.15
CA GLY A 17 0.67 -6.89 -4.68
C GLY A 17 1.33 -6.69 -6.04
N ALA A 18 2.58 -7.14 -6.23
CA ALA A 18 3.29 -7.01 -7.50
C ALA A 18 2.61 -7.78 -8.65
N ASP A 19 1.83 -8.81 -8.34
CA ASP A 19 1.07 -9.65 -9.28
C ASP A 19 -0.42 -9.27 -9.32
N ASP A 20 -0.80 -8.09 -8.82
CA ASP A 20 -2.17 -7.58 -8.99
C ASP A 20 -2.46 -7.34 -10.48
N THR A 21 -3.37 -8.14 -11.03
CA THR A 21 -3.80 -8.08 -12.42
C THR A 21 -4.99 -7.15 -12.66
N LEU A 22 -5.64 -6.66 -11.60
CA LEU A 22 -6.75 -5.72 -11.67
C LEU A 22 -6.27 -4.27 -11.56
N MET A 23 -5.27 -4.01 -10.72
CA MET A 23 -4.72 -2.68 -10.46
C MET A 23 -3.20 -2.67 -10.64
N ALA A 24 -2.72 -1.89 -11.60
CA ALA A 24 -1.28 -1.81 -11.90
C ALA A 24 -0.49 -1.24 -10.72
N VAL A 25 0.59 -1.94 -10.32
CA VAL A 25 1.50 -1.52 -9.23
C VAL A 25 2.10 -0.12 -9.44
N ASN A 26 2.29 0.29 -10.69
CA ASN A 26 2.79 1.63 -11.01
C ASN A 26 1.80 2.74 -10.61
N GLY A 27 0.50 2.45 -10.57
CA GLY A 27 -0.51 3.36 -10.04
C GLY A 27 -0.32 3.61 -8.55
N ALA A 28 -0.04 2.57 -7.77
CA ALA A 28 0.25 2.68 -6.33
C ALA A 28 1.53 3.48 -6.07
N LYS A 29 2.62 3.20 -6.81
CA LYS A 29 3.88 3.97 -6.73
C LYS A 29 3.67 5.45 -7.04
N ARG A 30 2.95 5.75 -8.12
CA ARG A 30 2.65 7.13 -8.49
C ARG A 30 1.79 7.84 -7.45
N LEU A 31 0.75 7.19 -6.91
CA LEU A 31 -0.05 7.76 -5.83
C LEU A 31 0.80 8.05 -4.59
N PHE A 32 1.68 7.12 -4.22
CA PHE A 32 2.62 7.31 -3.11
C PHE A 32 3.50 8.54 -3.31
N ASP A 33 4.04 8.74 -4.52
CA ASP A 33 4.86 9.91 -4.84
C ASP A 33 4.05 11.22 -4.79
N GLU A 34 2.78 11.20 -5.18
CA GLU A 34 1.90 12.37 -5.23
C GLU A 34 1.26 12.74 -3.87
N ILE A 35 1.19 11.81 -2.91
CA ILE A 35 0.63 12.08 -1.57
C ILE A 35 1.47 13.13 -0.81
N GLY A 36 0.78 14.10 -0.20
CA GLY A 36 1.40 15.20 0.55
C GLY A 36 1.77 14.88 2.01
N ALA A 37 1.35 13.72 2.53
CA ALA A 37 1.68 13.28 3.88
C ALA A 37 3.19 13.05 4.04
N GLU A 38 3.73 13.53 5.16
CA GLU A 38 5.12 13.27 5.56
C GLU A 38 5.29 11.82 6.04
N ASP A 39 4.37 11.35 6.89
CA ASP A 39 4.31 9.94 7.30
C ASP A 39 3.53 9.13 6.27
N LYS A 40 4.25 8.56 5.30
CA LYS A 40 3.67 7.65 4.32
C LYS A 40 4.55 6.44 4.13
N THR A 41 3.91 5.28 4.03
CA THR A 41 4.59 3.99 3.82
C THR A 41 4.04 3.30 2.58
N LEU A 42 4.93 2.80 1.71
CA LEU A 42 4.59 1.92 0.58
C LEU A 42 5.20 0.55 0.80
N ARG A 43 4.35 -0.48 0.86
CA ARG A 43 4.76 -1.89 0.92
C ARG A 43 4.26 -2.63 -0.31
N ILE A 44 5.20 -2.94 -1.22
CA ILE A 44 4.93 -3.82 -2.35
C ILE A 44 5.26 -5.25 -1.95
N TYR A 45 4.33 -6.18 -2.11
CA TYR A 45 4.57 -7.61 -1.93
C TYR A 45 5.01 -8.22 -3.26
N ASP A 46 6.20 -8.82 -3.30
CA ASP A 46 6.84 -9.31 -4.52
C ASP A 46 7.25 -10.79 -4.39
N PRO A 47 7.79 -11.45 -5.42
CA PRO A 47 8.11 -12.88 -5.36
C PRO A 47 9.05 -13.33 -4.24
N SER A 48 9.76 -12.42 -3.56
CA SER A 48 10.56 -12.73 -2.37
C SER A 48 9.71 -12.89 -1.10
N ASP A 49 8.45 -12.45 -1.12
CA ASP A 49 7.49 -12.56 -0.03
C ASP A 49 6.74 -13.89 -0.05
N ALA A 50 6.34 -14.35 1.13
CA ALA A 50 5.57 -15.58 1.31
C ALA A 50 4.16 -15.53 0.68
N GLY A 51 3.64 -14.34 0.38
CA GLY A 51 2.35 -14.11 -0.26
C GLY A 51 1.90 -12.65 -0.12
N GLY A 52 0.63 -12.38 -0.39
CA GLY A 52 0.06 -11.03 -0.37
C GLY A 52 0.25 -10.29 -1.69
N ARG A 53 0.65 -11.01 -2.75
CA ARG A 53 1.13 -10.49 -4.03
C ARG A 53 0.02 -10.24 -5.03
N ILE A 54 -1.18 -10.73 -4.80
CA ILE A 54 -2.32 -10.55 -5.71
C ILE A 54 -3.25 -9.42 -5.25
N HIS A 55 -4.28 -9.15 -6.05
CA HIS A 55 -5.29 -8.14 -5.75
C HIS A 55 -5.84 -8.26 -4.33
N CYS A 56 -5.77 -7.17 -3.56
CA CYS A 56 -6.17 -7.11 -2.15
C CYS A 56 -5.53 -8.18 -1.25
N SER A 57 -4.37 -8.71 -1.65
CA SER A 57 -3.62 -9.71 -0.86
C SER A 57 -4.41 -10.99 -0.57
N HIS A 58 -5.38 -11.35 -1.42
CA HIS A 58 -6.25 -12.53 -1.23
C HIS A 58 -5.49 -13.85 -1.15
N ASP A 59 -4.23 -13.88 -1.59
CA ASP A 59 -3.35 -15.04 -1.47
C ASP A 59 -2.73 -15.17 -0.07
N TYR A 60 -2.70 -14.12 0.77
CA TYR A 60 -2.12 -14.22 2.12
C TYR A 60 -2.54 -13.16 3.17
N TRP A 61 -3.83 -13.07 3.47
CA TRP A 61 -4.32 -12.16 4.52
C TRP A 61 -3.76 -12.39 5.92
N ALA A 62 -3.44 -13.65 6.26
CA ALA A 62 -2.92 -14.01 7.57
C ALA A 62 -1.61 -13.28 7.91
N HIS A 63 -0.87 -12.80 6.91
CA HIS A 63 0.31 -11.96 7.10
C HIS A 63 0.01 -10.48 6.87
N ASN A 64 -0.69 -10.14 5.78
CA ASN A 64 -0.85 -8.75 5.37
C ASN A 64 -1.77 -7.96 6.31
N VAL A 65 -2.82 -8.57 6.84
CA VAL A 65 -3.78 -7.88 7.74
C VAL A 65 -3.12 -7.50 9.06
N PRO A 66 -2.43 -8.40 9.79
CA PRO A 66 -1.68 -8.01 10.98
C PRO A 66 -0.70 -6.87 10.74
N TYR A 67 0.09 -6.91 9.65
CA TYR A 67 1.00 -5.81 9.31
C TYR A 67 0.30 -4.45 9.19
N MET A 68 -0.88 -4.41 8.53
CA MET A 68 -1.65 -3.18 8.41
C MET A 68 -2.20 -2.69 9.76
N LEU A 69 -2.59 -3.62 10.64
CA LEU A 69 -3.11 -3.29 11.98
C LEU A 69 -2.00 -2.81 12.91
N ASP A 70 -0.83 -3.45 12.90
CA ASP A 70 0.33 -3.04 13.69
C ASP A 70 0.79 -1.63 13.26
N TRP A 71 0.87 -1.39 11.95
CA TRP A 71 1.21 -0.06 11.40
C TRP A 71 0.22 1.02 11.85
N LEU A 72 -1.07 0.68 11.88
CA LEU A 72 -2.13 1.57 12.34
C LEU A 72 -2.04 1.84 13.84
N GLU A 73 -1.82 0.81 14.67
CA GLU A 73 -1.69 0.92 16.13
C GLU A 73 -0.58 1.89 16.54
N GLU A 74 0.55 1.90 15.84
CA GLU A 74 1.66 2.84 16.09
C GLU A 74 1.30 4.32 15.84
N ARG A 75 0.18 4.59 15.16
CA ARG A 75 -0.22 5.92 14.66
C ARG A 75 -1.59 6.37 15.14
N LEU A 76 -2.24 5.59 16.02
CA LEU A 76 -3.51 5.91 16.66
C LEU A 76 -3.33 6.71 17.96
#